data_AF-A0A4Y2AP92-F1
#
_entry.id   AF-A0A4Y2AP92-F1
#
_cell.length_a   1.000
_cell.length_b   1.000
_cell.length_c   1.000
_cell.angle_alpha   90.00
_cell.angle_beta   90.00
_cell.angle_gamma   90.00
#
_symmetry.space_group_name_H-M   'P 1'
#
loop_
_entity.id
_entity.type
_entity.pdbx_description
1 polymer ?
#
loop_
_entity_poly.entity_id
_entity_poly.type
_entity_poly.pdbx_seq_one_letter_code
_entity_poly.pdbx_strand_id
1 'polypeptide(L)'
;MFKTIADPADCEMRSVIRFLNAKKVKPAEIHRQLVEIYGENVMTDGMIRKWVRQFNDGRTNIHDGVGDLLLSMMRDFRGRRLDSDDDAESGVQQWPSSLAASFFEEGIDKLVSRYDKCLNNGSNYVEK
;
A
#
# COMPACT_ATOMS: atom_id res chain seq x y z
N MET A 1 -11.96 -13.04 -6.27
CA MET A 1 -10.87 -13.60 -5.44
C MET A 1 -10.03 -12.42 -4.97
N PHE A 2 -10.33 -11.91 -3.79
CA PHE A 2 -9.60 -10.79 -3.20
C PHE A 2 -8.31 -11.36 -2.61
N LYS A 3 -7.16 -10.95 -3.15
CA LYS A 3 -5.88 -11.32 -2.56
C LYS A 3 -5.74 -10.57 -1.24
N THR A 4 -5.80 -11.37 -0.19
CA THR A 4 -5.56 -11.09 1.21
C THR A 4 -4.29 -10.27 1.42
N ILE A 5 -4.33 -9.42 2.45
CA ILE A 5 -3.26 -8.82 3.27
C ILE A 5 -1.85 -9.26 2.84
N ALA A 6 -1.01 -8.26 2.55
CA ALA A 6 0.40 -8.45 2.17
C ALA A 6 1.04 -9.57 3.01
N ASP A 7 1.56 -10.59 2.33
CA ASP A 7 2.38 -11.62 2.95
C ASP A 7 3.55 -10.92 3.69
N PRO A 8 4.00 -11.39 4.88
CA PRO A 8 5.23 -10.91 5.49
C PRO A 8 6.41 -10.79 4.51
N ALA A 9 6.47 -11.64 3.48
CA ALA A 9 7.45 -11.54 2.39
C ALA A 9 7.32 -10.25 1.55
N ASP A 10 6.12 -9.68 1.39
CA ASP A 10 5.91 -8.44 0.61
C ASP A 10 6.55 -7.22 1.28
N CYS A 11 6.47 -7.09 2.61
CA CYS A 11 7.10 -5.96 3.31
C CYS A 11 8.63 -6.10 3.34
N GLU A 12 9.15 -7.33 3.44
CA GLU A 12 10.57 -7.64 3.30
C GLU A 12 11.08 -7.28 1.89
N MET A 13 10.41 -7.74 0.83
CA MET A 13 10.77 -7.40 -0.55
C MET A 13 10.75 -5.88 -0.78
N ARG A 14 9.78 -5.14 -0.23
CA ARG A 14 9.73 -3.67 -0.33
C ARG A 14 10.88 -2.99 0.40
N SER A 15 11.34 -3.55 1.51
CA SER A 15 12.53 -3.08 2.21
C SER A 15 13.79 -3.27 1.36
N VAL A 16 13.93 -4.43 0.72
CA VAL A 16 15.02 -4.71 -0.24
C VAL A 16 14.96 -3.75 -1.44
N ILE A 17 13.78 -3.51 -1.99
CA ILE A 17 13.60 -2.55 -3.10
C ILE A 17 14.04 -1.14 -2.68
N ARG A 18 13.65 -0.68 -1.49
CA ARG A 18 14.03 0.63 -0.97
C ARG A 18 15.55 0.75 -0.85
N PHE A 19 16.19 -0.28 -0.30
CA PHE A 19 17.65 -0.34 -0.16
C PHE A 19 18.36 -0.31 -1.53
N LEU A 20 17.94 -1.16 -2.48
CA LEU A 20 18.55 -1.23 -3.80
C LEU A 20 18.30 0.05 -4.62
N ASN A 21 17.13 0.68 -4.47
CA ASN A 21 16.84 1.98 -5.08
C ASN A 21 17.72 3.09 -4.51
N ALA A 22 17.98 3.10 -3.21
CA ALA A 22 18.92 4.05 -2.59
C ALA A 22 20.35 3.89 -3.14
N LYS A 23 20.75 2.64 -3.44
CA LYS A 23 21.98 2.32 -4.17
C LYS A 23 21.95 2.65 -5.67
N LYS A 24 20.85 3.25 -6.17
CA LYS A 24 20.63 3.63 -7.58
C LYS A 24 20.65 2.45 -8.55
N VAL A 25 20.25 1.26 -8.09
CA VAL A 25 20.09 0.08 -8.95
C VAL A 25 18.86 0.28 -9.85
N LYS A 26 18.97 -0.11 -11.13
CA LYS A 26 17.86 0.00 -12.09
C LYS A 26 16.72 -0.98 -11.73
N PRO A 27 15.44 -0.62 -11.94
CA PRO A 27 14.31 -1.48 -11.58
C PRO A 27 14.35 -2.91 -12.15
N ALA A 28 14.80 -3.08 -13.40
CA ALA A 28 14.94 -4.40 -14.02
C ALA A 28 15.96 -5.29 -13.28
N GLU A 29 17.03 -4.68 -12.77
CA GLU A 29 18.05 -5.38 -12.00
C GLU A 29 17.58 -5.68 -10.58
N ILE A 30 16.77 -4.79 -9.98
CA ILE A 30 16.09 -5.06 -8.71
C ILE A 30 15.18 -6.29 -8.85
N HIS A 31 14.40 -6.40 -9.93
CA HIS A 31 13.58 -7.58 -10.17
C HIS A 31 14.42 -8.85 -10.29
N ARG A 32 15.53 -8.81 -11.04
CA ARG A 32 16.44 -9.95 -11.19
C ARG A 32 16.98 -10.43 -9.84
N GLN A 33 17.43 -9.52 -8.99
CA GLN A 33 17.96 -9.85 -7.65
C GLN A 33 16.89 -10.39 -6.72
N LEU A 34 15.67 -9.86 -6.79
CA LEU A 34 14.57 -10.39 -6.00
C LEU A 34 14.20 -11.82 -6.42
N VAL A 35 14.13 -12.11 -7.73
CA VAL A 35 13.88 -13.47 -8.23
C VAL A 35 14.95 -14.45 -7.74
N GLU A 36 16.21 -14.02 -7.72
CA GLU A 36 17.33 -14.84 -7.23
C GLU A 36 17.22 -15.17 -5.73
N ILE A 37 16.76 -14.22 -4.91
CA ILE A 37 16.70 -14.37 -3.45
C ILE A 37 15.41 -15.06 -2.99
N TYR A 38 14.26 -14.68 -3.58
CA TYR A 38 12.93 -15.05 -3.11
C TYR A 38 12.20 -16.03 -4.05
N GLY A 39 12.80 -16.38 -5.19
CA GLY A 39 12.23 -17.32 -6.16
C GLY A 39 11.09 -16.73 -6.99
N GLU A 40 10.17 -17.59 -7.44
CA GLU A 40 9.08 -17.21 -8.36
C GLU A 40 7.96 -16.39 -7.70
N ASN A 41 7.90 -16.38 -6.36
CA ASN A 41 6.86 -15.68 -5.60
C ASN A 41 7.16 -14.19 -5.38
N VAL A 42 7.95 -13.57 -6.27
CA VAL A 42 8.30 -12.16 -6.18
C VAL A 42 7.20 -11.27 -6.75
N MET A 43 7.15 -10.04 -6.24
CA MET A 43 6.31 -9.02 -6.83
C MET A 43 6.66 -8.74 -8.30
N THR A 44 5.63 -8.54 -9.10
CA THR A 44 5.81 -8.28 -10.54
C THR A 44 6.67 -7.05 -10.79
N ASP A 45 7.40 -7.05 -11.89
CA ASP A 45 8.20 -5.92 -12.37
C ASP A 45 7.41 -4.59 -12.45
N GLY A 46 6.10 -4.64 -12.73
CA GLY A 46 5.20 -3.48 -12.65
C GLY A 46 5.04 -2.91 -11.22
N MET A 47 4.90 -3.79 -10.22
CA MET A 47 4.83 -3.40 -8.80
C MET A 47 6.17 -2.84 -8.32
N ILE A 48 7.29 -3.41 -8.74
CA ILE A 48 8.63 -2.89 -8.40
C ILE A 48 8.80 -1.47 -8.93
N ARG A 49 8.43 -1.20 -10.20
CA ARG A 49 8.47 0.16 -10.75
C ARG A 49 7.59 1.14 -9.98
N LYS A 50 6.40 0.71 -9.56
CA LYS A 50 5.51 1.53 -8.73
C LYS A 50 6.18 1.90 -7.40
N TRP A 51 6.76 0.94 -6.71
CA TRP A 51 7.47 1.16 -5.44
C TRP A 51 8.70 2.04 -5.61
N VAL A 52 9.52 1.80 -6.64
CA VAL A 52 10.69 2.65 -6.96
C VAL A 52 10.27 4.11 -7.16
N ARG A 53 9.20 4.38 -7.92
CA ARG A 53 8.67 5.74 -8.10
C ARG A 53 8.27 6.36 -6.77
N GLN A 54 7.47 5.65 -5.98
CA GLN A 54 7.03 6.16 -4.68
C GLN A 54 8.19 6.45 -3.73
N PHE A 55 9.24 5.62 -3.71
CA PHE A 55 10.43 5.88 -2.92
C PHE A 55 11.22 7.10 -3.41
N ASN A 56 11.26 7.34 -4.73
CA ASN A 56 11.87 8.55 -5.30
C ASN A 56 11.03 9.80 -5.00
N ASP A 57 9.71 9.65 -4.87
CA ASP A 57 8.77 10.72 -4.49
C ASP A 57 8.80 11.01 -2.97
N GLY A 58 9.66 10.34 -2.20
CA GLY A 58 9.86 10.60 -0.77
C GLY A 58 9.12 9.66 0.19
N ARG A 59 8.37 8.67 -0.32
CA ARG A 59 7.74 7.65 0.54
C ARG A 59 8.83 6.92 1.34
N THR A 60 8.67 6.80 2.65
CA THR A 60 9.59 6.02 3.50
C THR A 60 8.95 4.75 4.06
N ASN A 61 7.62 4.67 4.06
CA ASN A 61 6.88 3.53 4.60
C ASN A 61 6.79 2.38 3.56
N ILE A 62 7.19 1.17 3.97
CA ILE A 62 7.17 -0.06 3.17
C ILE A 62 5.79 -0.72 3.10
N HIS A 63 4.81 -0.22 3.84
CA HIS A 63 3.49 -0.78 3.93
C HIS A 63 2.42 0.05 3.22
N ASP A 64 1.40 -0.61 2.68
CA ASP A 64 0.24 0.01 2.03
C ASP A 64 -0.62 0.75 3.08
N GLY A 65 -0.80 2.06 2.94
CA GLY A 65 -1.35 2.94 3.98
C GLY A 65 -2.85 3.20 3.87
N VAL A 66 -3.41 4.07 4.72
CA VAL A 66 -4.84 4.52 4.67
C VAL A 66 -5.26 5.06 3.29
N GLY A 67 -4.32 5.59 2.50
CA GLY A 67 -4.59 5.96 1.10
C GLY A 67 -4.96 4.75 0.24
N ASP A 68 -4.42 3.59 0.55
CA ASP A 68 -4.76 2.32 -0.06
C ASP A 68 -6.13 1.79 0.39
N LEU A 69 -6.70 2.27 1.53
CA LEU A 69 -8.07 1.94 1.96
C LEU A 69 -9.12 2.62 1.08
N LEU A 70 -8.92 3.91 0.80
CA LEU A 70 -9.80 4.62 -0.13
C LEU A 70 -9.59 4.11 -1.58
N LEU A 71 -8.35 3.85 -1.98
CA LEU A 71 -8.06 3.28 -3.31
C LEU A 71 -8.56 1.84 -3.46
N SER A 72 -8.50 1.01 -2.42
CA SER A 72 -9.02 -0.36 -2.45
C SER A 72 -10.54 -0.36 -2.51
N MET A 73 -11.20 0.49 -1.71
CA MET A 73 -12.65 0.71 -1.81
C MET A 73 -13.02 1.18 -3.22
N MET A 74 -12.38 2.23 -3.74
CA MET A 74 -12.65 2.71 -5.08
C MET A 74 -12.41 1.66 -6.16
N ARG A 75 -11.44 0.76 -6.00
CA ARG A 75 -11.19 -0.34 -6.94
C ARG A 75 -12.26 -1.43 -6.86
N ASP A 76 -12.70 -1.78 -5.66
CA ASP A 76 -13.69 -2.83 -5.44
C ASP A 76 -15.10 -2.43 -5.89
N PHE A 77 -15.42 -1.14 -5.76
CA PHE A 77 -16.68 -0.56 -6.23
C PHE A 77 -16.63 -0.19 -7.71
N ARG A 78 -15.43 0.05 -8.26
CA ARG A 78 -15.25 0.30 -9.70
C ARG A 78 -15.74 -0.90 -10.51
N GLY A 79 -16.79 -0.68 -11.30
CA GLY A 79 -17.37 -1.68 -12.19
C GLY A 79 -18.54 -2.47 -11.60
N ARG A 80 -18.90 -2.25 -10.32
CA ARG A 80 -20.17 -2.74 -9.79
C ARG A 80 -21.30 -1.91 -10.37
N ARG A 81 -22.36 -2.56 -10.85
CA ARG A 81 -23.65 -1.90 -11.05
C ARG A 81 -24.27 -1.72 -9.68
N LEU A 82 -24.55 -0.47 -9.33
CA LEU A 82 -25.30 -0.08 -8.16
C LEU A 82 -26.56 0.54 -8.73
N ASP A 83 -27.68 -0.17 -8.61
CA ASP A 83 -28.93 0.17 -9.29
C ASP A 83 -29.75 1.19 -8.47
N SER A 84 -29.36 1.42 -7.21
CA SER A 84 -29.92 2.42 -6.28
C SER A 84 -28.86 2.94 -5.31
N ASP A 85 -29.11 4.10 -4.70
CA ASP A 85 -28.30 4.65 -3.60
C ASP A 85 -28.30 3.71 -2.39
N ASP A 86 -29.42 3.03 -2.11
CA ASP A 86 -29.53 2.04 -1.02
C ASP A 86 -28.57 0.84 -1.22
N ASP A 87 -28.38 0.42 -2.48
CA ASP A 87 -27.45 -0.65 -2.84
C ASP A 87 -26.00 -0.18 -2.68
N ALA A 88 -25.73 1.08 -3.02
CA ALA A 88 -24.43 1.70 -2.82
C ALA A 88 -24.09 1.80 -1.33
N GLU A 89 -25.04 2.29 -0.52
CA GLU A 89 -24.89 2.45 0.92
C GLU A 89 -24.67 1.09 1.61
N SER A 90 -25.51 0.11 1.29
CA SER A 90 -25.38 -1.26 1.83
C SER A 90 -24.04 -1.89 1.45
N GLY A 91 -23.59 -1.68 0.21
CA GLY A 91 -22.29 -2.15 -0.26
C GLY A 91 -21.16 -1.53 0.55
N VAL A 92 -21.18 -0.21 0.75
CA VAL A 92 -20.14 0.52 1.51
C VAL A 92 -20.11 0.08 2.96
N GLN A 93 -21.28 -0.15 3.58
CA GLN A 93 -21.39 -0.61 4.96
C GLN A 93 -20.87 -2.05 5.15
N GLN A 94 -21.11 -2.94 4.18
CA GLN A 94 -20.68 -4.34 4.26
C GLN A 94 -19.22 -4.58 3.85
N TRP A 95 -18.65 -3.70 3.03
CA TRP A 95 -17.29 -3.85 2.52
C TRP A 95 -16.22 -3.95 3.64
N PRO A 96 -16.24 -3.12 4.70
CA PRO A 96 -15.34 -3.25 5.85
C PRO A 96 -15.41 -4.60 6.55
N SER A 97 -16.60 -5.21 6.63
CA SER A 97 -16.80 -6.50 7.29
C SER A 97 -16.14 -7.67 6.53
N SER A 98 -15.77 -7.46 5.26
CA SER A 98 -15.03 -8.44 4.45
C SER A 98 -13.51 -8.29 4.57
N LEU A 99 -13.01 -7.25 5.24
CA LEU A 99 -11.59 -6.96 5.43
C LEU A 99 -11.09 -7.55 6.76
N ALA A 100 -9.82 -7.95 6.78
CA ALA A 100 -9.21 -8.48 8.00
C ALA A 100 -8.88 -7.37 9.01
N ALA A 101 -8.94 -7.68 10.31
CA ALA A 101 -8.67 -6.72 11.39
C ALA A 101 -7.31 -6.01 11.26
N SER A 102 -6.28 -6.74 10.82
CA SER A 102 -4.93 -6.19 10.60
C SER A 102 -4.89 -5.07 9.56
N PHE A 103 -5.84 -5.03 8.62
CA PHE A 103 -5.97 -3.95 7.63
C PHE A 103 -6.39 -2.62 8.28
N PHE A 104 -7.19 -2.67 9.34
CA PHE A 104 -7.64 -1.49 10.06
C PHE A 104 -6.62 -1.02 11.10
N GLU A 105 -6.01 -1.94 11.84
CA GLU A 105 -4.95 -1.64 12.84
C GLU A 105 -3.81 -0.86 12.19
N GLU A 106 -3.32 -1.34 11.05
CA GLU A 106 -2.25 -0.71 10.31
C GLU A 106 -2.63 0.68 9.75
N GLY A 107 -3.90 0.86 9.38
CA GLY A 107 -4.44 2.15 8.98
C GLY A 107 -4.50 3.15 10.14
N ILE A 108 -4.93 2.68 11.31
CA ILE A 108 -5.05 3.46 12.54
C ILE A 108 -3.66 3.90 13.03
N ASP A 109 -2.67 3.02 13.05
CA ASP A 109 -1.29 3.35 13.44
C ASP A 109 -0.67 4.45 12.57
N LYS A 110 -0.98 4.44 11.26
CA LYS A 110 -0.54 5.49 10.33
C LYS A 110 -1.22 6.83 10.59
N LEU A 111 -2.47 6.83 11.05
CA LEU A 111 -3.18 8.03 11.47
C LEU A 111 -2.52 8.62 12.73
N VAL A 112 -2.24 7.78 13.73
CA VAL A 112 -1.53 8.19 14.95
C VAL A 112 -0.18 8.83 14.62
N SER A 113 0.64 8.16 13.79
CA SER A 113 1.95 8.69 13.38
C SER A 113 1.86 10.02 12.61
N ARG A 114 0.82 10.21 11.77
CA ARG A 114 0.58 11.49 11.08
C ARG A 114 0.17 12.59 12.04
N TYR A 115 -0.69 12.29 13.00
CA TYR A 115 -1.08 13.24 14.03
C TYR A 115 0.11 13.69 14.87
N ASP A 116 0.95 12.77 15.32
CA ASP A 116 2.19 13.08 16.04
C ASP A 116 3.12 13.98 15.21
N LYS A 117 3.29 13.68 13.93
CA LYS A 117 4.14 14.51 13.04
C LYS A 117 3.55 15.91 12.83
N CYS A 118 2.23 16.05 12.76
CA CYS A 118 1.55 17.34 12.65
C CYS A 118 1.70 18.18 13.92
N LEU A 119 1.52 17.56 15.09
CA LEU A 119 1.67 18.21 16.39
C LEU A 119 3.12 18.68 16.62
N ASN A 120 4.10 17.84 16.26
CA ASN A 120 5.52 18.16 16.42
C ASN A 120 6.06 19.16 15.38
N ASN A 121 5.36 19.38 14.27
CA ASN A 121 5.76 20.33 13.21
C ASN A 121 4.94 21.65 13.23
N GLY A 122 4.30 21.98 14.35
CA GLY A 122 3.58 23.24 14.52
C GLY A 122 2.36 23.40 13.60
N SER A 123 1.67 22.30 13.27
CA SER A 123 0.49 22.28 12.39
C SER A 123 0.72 22.71 10.93
N ASN A 124 1.97 22.81 10.49
CA ASN A 124 2.27 23.10 9.10
C ASN A 124 1.97 21.86 8.21
N TYR A 125 1.49 22.09 6.99
CA TYR A 125 1.14 21.00 6.07
C TYR A 125 2.38 20.14 5.79
N VAL A 126 2.32 18.86 6.17
CA VAL A 126 3.39 17.89 5.92
C VAL A 126 3.03 17.14 4.65
N GLU A 127 3.76 17.38 3.56
CA GLU A 127 3.63 16.57 2.34
C GLU A 127 3.93 15.10 2.61
N LYS A 128 3.19 14.23 1.92
CA LYS A 128 3.17 12.77 2.11
C LYS A 128 4.38 12.10 1.49
#